data_AF-A0A2V6WNB5-F1
#
_entry.id   AF-A0A2V6WNB5-F1
#
_cell.length_a   1.000
_cell.length_b   1.000
_cell.length_c   1.000
_cell.angle_alpha   90.00
_cell.angle_beta   90.00
_cell.angle_gamma   90.00
#
_symmetry.space_group_name_H-M   'P 1'
#
loop_
_entity.id
_entity.type
_entity.pdbx_description
1 polymer ?
#
loop_
_entity_poly.entity_id
_entity_poly.type
_entity_poly.pdbx_seq_one_letter_code
_entity_poly.pdbx_strand_id
1 'polypeptide(L)'
;MVLTLVCAVLSACSLQVEESDVAGVYVAHFKSGSEKLQLQRDGSFVQQMPVQGVETRNFGTWTYERTDGVVAVIHLTDCLAVSDGFGDIRA
;
A
#
# COMPACT_ATOMS: atom_id res chain seq x y z
N MET A 1 -42.05 15.90 28.61
CA MET A 1 -41.24 14.67 28.59
C MET A 1 -40.20 14.85 27.50
N VAL A 2 -38.92 14.90 27.88
CA VAL A 2 -37.79 15.35 27.05
C VAL A 2 -37.43 14.26 26.04
N LEU A 3 -37.54 14.55 24.75
CA LEU A 3 -37.08 13.65 23.68
C LEU A 3 -35.64 14.04 23.33
N THR A 4 -34.68 13.45 24.04
CA THR A 4 -33.25 13.66 23.82
C THR A 4 -32.83 12.94 22.54
N LEU A 5 -32.91 13.64 21.40
CA LEU A 5 -32.34 13.15 20.13
C LEU A 5 -30.82 13.32 20.20
N VAL A 6 -30.13 12.28 20.65
CA VAL A 6 -28.67 12.19 20.58
C VAL A 6 -28.32 12.04 19.10
N CYS A 7 -28.05 13.17 18.42
CA CYS A 7 -27.31 13.18 17.17
C CYS A 7 -25.91 12.66 17.47
N ALA A 8 -25.75 11.33 17.47
CA ALA A 8 -24.47 10.69 17.43
C ALA A 8 -23.75 11.23 16.19
N VAL A 9 -22.77 12.09 16.41
CA VAL A 9 -21.85 12.57 15.39
C VAL A 9 -21.23 11.30 14.80
N LEU A 10 -21.71 10.90 13.62
CA LEU A 10 -21.06 9.90 12.79
C LEU A 10 -19.74 10.54 12.34
N SER A 11 -18.73 10.50 13.22
CA SER A 11 -17.36 10.76 12.85
C SER A 11 -16.92 9.57 12.01
N ALA A 12 -17.34 9.54 10.75
CA ALA A 12 -16.62 8.86 9.72
C ALA A 12 -15.26 9.56 9.65
N CYS A 13 -14.30 9.10 10.43
CA CYS A 13 -12.90 9.44 10.23
C CYS A 13 -12.51 8.83 8.88
N SER A 14 -12.84 9.49 7.78
CA SER A 14 -12.23 9.21 6.50
C SER A 14 -10.77 9.62 6.64
N LEU A 15 -9.89 8.64 6.89
CA LEU A 15 -8.45 8.86 6.88
C LEU A 15 -8.07 9.25 5.44
N GLN A 16 -7.91 10.55 5.22
CA GLN A 16 -7.40 11.08 3.98
C GLN A 16 -5.89 10.93 4.00
N VAL A 17 -5.35 10.06 3.14
CA VAL A 17 -3.91 9.86 3.01
C VAL A 17 -3.37 10.93 2.07
N GLU A 18 -2.57 11.85 2.60
CA GLU A 18 -1.83 12.83 1.81
C GLU A 18 -0.61 12.17 1.15
N GLU A 19 -0.20 12.67 -0.02
CA GLU A 19 0.96 12.13 -0.76
C GLU A 19 2.25 12.14 0.09
N SER A 20 2.43 13.16 0.92
CA SER A 20 3.57 13.29 1.83
C SER A 20 3.72 12.12 2.82
N ASP A 21 2.62 11.42 3.09
CA ASP A 21 2.53 10.35 4.07
C ASP A 21 2.71 8.96 3.43
N VAL A 22 2.82 8.89 2.10
CA VAL A 22 2.97 7.64 1.32
C VAL A 22 4.39 7.11 1.33
N ALA A 23 5.40 7.97 1.37
CA ALA A 23 6.79 7.51 1.37
C ALA A 23 7.08 6.74 2.67
N GLY A 24 7.51 5.49 2.53
CA GLY A 24 7.60 4.58 3.66
C GLY A 24 8.02 3.16 3.26
N VAL A 25 8.00 2.26 4.24
CA VAL A 25 8.28 0.85 4.06
C VAL A 25 7.01 0.06 4.32
N TYR A 26 6.59 -0.71 3.31
CA TYR A 26 5.43 -1.58 3.33
C TYR A 26 5.91 -3.03 3.28
N VAL A 27 5.28 -3.90 4.07
CA VAL A 27 5.65 -5.32 4.13
C VAL A 27 4.40 -6.15 3.94
N ALA A 28 4.44 -7.04 2.95
CA ALA A 28 3.45 -8.09 2.75
C ALA A 28 4.04 -9.43 3.17
N HIS A 29 3.28 -10.20 3.97
CA HIS A 29 3.70 -11.50 4.46
C HIS A 29 2.99 -12.62 3.68
N PHE A 30 3.77 -13.59 3.24
CA PHE A 30 3.35 -14.78 2.50
C PHE A 30 3.83 -16.03 3.23
N LYS A 31 3.35 -17.22 2.83
CA LYS A 31 3.79 -18.49 3.44
C LYS A 31 5.28 -18.76 3.23
N SER A 32 5.80 -18.49 2.03
CA SER A 32 7.20 -18.73 1.66
C SER A 32 8.16 -17.59 2.02
N GLY A 33 7.65 -16.43 2.44
CA GLY A 33 8.52 -15.28 2.71
C GLY A 33 7.77 -13.97 2.89
N SER A 34 8.47 -12.86 2.71
CA SER A 34 7.87 -11.53 2.77
C SER A 34 8.37 -10.68 1.64
N GLU A 35 7.49 -9.84 1.12
CA GLU A 35 7.84 -8.77 0.19
C GLU A 35 7.94 -7.47 0.98
N LYS A 36 9.02 -6.73 0.75
CA LYS A 36 9.22 -5.38 1.26
C LYS A 36 9.24 -4.40 0.10
N LEU A 37 8.35 -3.42 0.14
CA LEU A 37 8.30 -2.30 -0.81
C LEU A 37 8.66 -1.01 -0.07
N GLN A 38 9.75 -0.36 -0.47
CA GLN A 38 10.18 0.92 0.07
C GLN A 38 9.93 2.02 -0.95
N LEU A 39 8.93 2.87 -0.69
CA LEU A 39 8.61 4.05 -1.48
C LEU A 39 9.46 5.23 -1.00
N GLN A 40 10.22 5.84 -1.91
CA GLN A 40 11.06 7.00 -1.63
C GLN A 40 10.34 8.28 -2.03
N ARG A 41 10.62 9.39 -1.33
CA ARG A 41 9.98 10.70 -1.59
C ARG A 41 10.27 11.28 -2.98
N ASP A 42 11.30 10.78 -3.66
CA ASP A 42 11.68 11.21 -5.01
C ASP A 42 10.88 10.50 -6.13
N GLY A 43 9.87 9.71 -5.77
CA GLY A 43 9.06 8.97 -6.73
C GLY A 43 9.67 7.64 -7.18
N SER A 44 10.81 7.22 -6.61
CA SER A 44 11.38 5.89 -6.86
C SER A 44 10.98 4.88 -5.79
N PHE A 45 11.03 3.60 -6.10
CA PHE A 45 10.88 2.54 -5.10
C PHE A 45 11.91 1.42 -5.23
N VAL A 46 12.06 0.69 -4.13
CA VAL A 46 12.80 -0.57 -4.07
C VAL A 46 11.86 -1.66 -3.58
N GLN A 47 11.78 -2.75 -4.32
CA GLN A 47 11.04 -3.96 -3.97
C GLN A 47 12.04 -5.08 -3.65
N GLN A 48 11.84 -5.80 -2.55
CA GLN A 48 12.69 -6.92 -2.11
C GLN A 48 11.84 -8.10 -1.69
N MET A 49 12.15 -9.30 -2.19
CA MET A 49 11.40 -10.52 -1.89
C MET A 49 12.21 -11.75 -2.30
N PRO A 50 11.94 -12.92 -1.71
CA PRO A 50 12.43 -14.18 -2.25
C PRO A 50 11.61 -14.56 -3.51
N VAL A 51 12.28 -14.80 -4.63
CA VAL A 51 11.69 -15.40 -5.84
C VAL A 51 12.44 -16.69 -6.10
N GLN A 52 11.72 -17.82 -6.18
CA GLN A 52 12.34 -19.15 -6.32
C GLN A 52 13.39 -19.46 -5.24
N GLY A 53 13.18 -18.93 -4.03
CA GLY A 53 14.12 -19.09 -2.90
C GLY A 53 15.37 -18.22 -2.99
N VAL A 54 15.49 -17.33 -3.98
CA VAL A 54 16.58 -16.38 -4.14
C VAL A 54 16.10 -14.98 -3.80
N GLU A 55 16.79 -14.32 -2.87
CA GLU A 55 16.54 -12.92 -2.55
C GLU A 55 16.74 -12.05 -3.80
N THR A 56 15.65 -11.41 -4.22
CA THR A 56 15.58 -10.61 -5.44
C THR A 56 15.29 -9.17 -5.06
N ARG A 57 15.91 -8.24 -5.80
CA ARG A 57 15.67 -6.81 -5.67
C ARG A 57 15.23 -6.25 -7.01
N ASN A 58 14.14 -5.52 -7.01
CA ASN A 58 13.60 -4.83 -8.17
C ASN A 58 13.44 -3.33 -7.88
N PHE A 59 13.47 -2.52 -8.93
CA PHE A 59 13.42 -1.06 -8.84
C PHE A 59 12.39 -0.54 -9.83
N GLY A 60 11.72 0.55 -9.45
CA GLY A 60 10.77 1.21 -10.31
C GLY A 60 10.43 2.59 -9.80
N THR A 61 9.34 3.15 -10.33
CA THR A 61 8.83 4.46 -9.94
C THR A 61 7.39 4.38 -9.47
N TRP A 62 6.97 5.34 -8.67
CA TRP A 62 5.61 5.45 -8.19
C TRP A 62 5.07 6.86 -8.35
N THR A 63 3.75 6.95 -8.54
CA THR A 63 3.02 8.21 -8.55
C THR A 63 1.79 8.12 -7.64
N TYR A 64 1.32 9.28 -7.19
CA TYR A 64 0.13 9.44 -6.39
C TYR A 64 -0.99 10.05 -7.22
N GLU A 65 -2.17 9.46 -7.15
CA GLU A 65 -3.38 10.02 -7.73
C GLU A 65 -4.48 10.09 -6.65
N ARG A 66 -5.21 11.21 -6.61
CA ARG A 66 -6.39 11.37 -5.78
C ARG A 66 -7.64 11.35 -6.67
N THR A 67 -8.47 10.34 -6.50
CA THR A 67 -9.75 10.20 -7.23
C THR A 67 -10.89 10.69 -6.35
N ASP A 68 -11.72 11.59 -6.89
CA ASP A 68 -12.95 12.12 -6.28
C ASP A 68 -12.79 12.70 -4.87
N GLY A 69 -11.57 13.11 -4.50
CA GLY A 69 -11.25 13.68 -3.18
C GLY A 69 -11.25 12.68 -2.01
N VAL A 70 -11.55 11.40 -2.26
CA VAL A 70 -11.74 10.39 -1.20
C VAL A 70 -10.71 9.26 -1.29
N VAL A 71 -10.31 8.85 -2.50
CA VAL A 71 -9.44 7.69 -2.70
C VAL A 71 -8.05 8.14 -3.11
N ALA A 72 -7.05 7.74 -2.31
CA ALA A 72 -5.64 7.82 -2.68
C ALA A 72 -5.25 6.52 -3.40
N VAL A 73 -4.72 6.65 -4.62
CA VAL A 73 -4.22 5.54 -5.44
C VAL A 73 -2.72 5.72 -5.65
N ILE A 74 -1.96 4.65 -5.39
CA ILE A 74 -0.54 4.59 -5.72
C ILE A 74 -0.37 3.76 -6.98
N HIS A 75 0.20 4.35 -8.02
CA HIS A 75 0.54 3.65 -9.24
C HIS A 75 2.01 3.26 -9.19
N LEU A 76 2.31 1.97 -9.36
CA LEU A 76 3.68 1.47 -9.41
C LEU A 76 4.04 1.10 -10.85
N THR A 77 5.11 1.69 -11.37
CA THR A 77 5.67 1.38 -12.69
C THR A 77 6.88 0.45 -12.50
N ASP A 78 6.97 -0.60 -13.33
CA ASP A 78 8.00 -1.64 -13.26
C ASP A 78 8.01 -2.45 -11.95
N CYS A 79 6.86 -2.58 -11.28
CA CYS A 79 6.70 -3.45 -10.11
C CYS A 79 6.50 -4.91 -10.52
N LEU A 80 7.16 -5.84 -9.82
CA LEU A 80 6.94 -7.27 -10.04
C LEU A 80 5.68 -7.73 -9.30
N ALA A 81 4.75 -8.34 -10.01
CA ALA A 81 3.58 -8.97 -9.41
C ALA A 81 3.98 -10.33 -8.79
N VAL A 82 4.26 -10.33 -7.49
CA VAL A 82 4.83 -11.50 -6.77
C VAL A 82 3.79 -12.43 -6.17
N SER A 83 2.56 -11.97 -5.91
CA SER A 83 1.52 -12.83 -5.34
C SER A 83 0.99 -13.87 -6.33
N ASP A 84 0.81 -15.10 -5.88
CA ASP A 84 0.21 -16.20 -6.66
C ASP A 84 -1.35 -16.22 -6.61
N GLY A 85 -1.96 -15.39 -5.76
CA GLY A 85 -3.41 -15.36 -5.53
C GLY A 85 -3.94 -16.38 -4.51
N PHE A 86 -3.09 -17.26 -3.98
CA PHE A 86 -3.43 -18.30 -2.98
C PHE A 86 -2.72 -18.10 -1.63
N GLY A 87 -2.13 -16.92 -1.45
CA GLY A 87 -1.45 -16.50 -0.22
C GLY A 87 0.04 -16.84 -0.18
N ASP A 88 0.65 -17.09 -1.35
CA ASP A 88 2.08 -17.33 -1.47
C ASP A 88 2.75 -16.43 -2.52
N ILE A 89 4.08 -16.48 -2.57
CA ILE A 89 4.89 -15.86 -3.62
C ILE A 89 5.00 -16.81 -4.81
N ARG A 90 4.89 -16.27 -6.02
CA ARG A 90 5.06 -17.01 -7.27
C ARG A 90 6.44 -17.70 -7.28
N ALA A 91 6.39 -19.02 -7.39
CA ALA A 91 7.55 -19.86 -7.70
C ALA A 91 7.93 -19.75 -9.17
#